data_AF-A0A2T1G2W5-F1
#
_entry.id   AF-A0A2T1G2W5-F1
#
_cell.length_a   1.000
_cell.length_b   1.000
_cell.length_c   1.000
_cell.angle_alpha   90.00
_cell.angle_beta   90.00
_cell.angle_gamma   90.00
#
_symmetry.space_group_name_H-M   'P 1'
#
loop_
_entity.id
_entity.type
_entity.pdbx_description
1 polymer ?
#
loop_
_entity_poly.entity_id
_entity_poly.type
_entity_poly.pdbx_seq_one_letter_code
_entity_poly.pdbx_strand_id
1 'polypeptide(L)'
;HYPSIAPIALSHTDGNLSTYRYSDRQRVVRHDYRRDKSIYPQYFDLQSRAWVNGAGELAWQPYGLARLSPYPGAVNIVLLVEGQKCVEIAHSRHIPAVCLEAGDYSYGTIEVKLEQIERKLKPMLLAILPDNDTAGYIRATEIDRIAKRIGLPTLMLAPLRIEPQLKLKGDIEQMPNLNDRTLIQIVKDNLKENKTWKIQPKI
;
A
#
# COMPACT_ATOMS: atom_id res chain seq x y z
N HIS A 1 9.87 -13.73 -2.75
CA HIS A 1 8.93 -13.98 -3.86
C HIS A 1 7.80 -12.97 -3.76
N TYR A 2 7.00 -12.83 -4.82
CA TYR A 2 5.76 -12.08 -4.76
C TYR A 2 4.59 -13.01 -4.47
N PRO A 3 3.58 -12.56 -3.70
CA PRO A 3 2.28 -13.24 -3.64
C PRO A 3 1.69 -13.35 -5.05
N SER A 4 0.80 -14.33 -5.23
CA SER A 4 0.00 -14.44 -6.46
C SER A 4 -1.01 -13.30 -6.51
N ILE A 5 -1.18 -12.70 -7.69
CA ILE A 5 -2.11 -11.59 -7.93
C ILE A 5 -3.27 -12.11 -8.77
N ALA A 6 -4.48 -12.09 -8.21
CA ALA A 6 -5.71 -12.43 -8.92
C ALA A 6 -6.10 -11.31 -9.91
N PRO A 7 -6.61 -11.64 -11.10
CA PRO A 7 -6.97 -10.67 -12.14
C PRO A 7 -8.32 -9.98 -11.87
N ILE A 8 -8.57 -9.56 -10.63
CA ILE A 8 -9.81 -8.87 -10.24
C ILE A 8 -9.68 -7.36 -10.42
N ALA A 9 -10.68 -6.74 -11.04
CA ALA A 9 -10.76 -5.29 -11.15
C ALA A 9 -11.28 -4.69 -9.84
N LEU A 10 -10.44 -3.91 -9.14
CA LEU A 10 -10.81 -3.18 -7.93
C LEU A 10 -11.05 -1.70 -8.20
N SER A 11 -10.80 -1.23 -9.42
CA SER A 11 -10.97 0.17 -9.80
C SER A 11 -11.73 0.29 -11.11
N HIS A 12 -12.42 1.41 -11.28
CA HIS A 12 -12.99 1.84 -12.54
C HIS A 12 -12.88 3.36 -12.62
N THR A 13 -12.48 3.88 -13.77
CA THR A 13 -12.35 5.32 -14.01
C THR A 13 -13.19 5.70 -15.22
N ASP A 14 -14.02 6.72 -15.05
CA ASP A 14 -14.81 7.37 -16.09
C ASP A 14 -14.55 8.88 -16.05
N GLY A 15 -13.86 9.39 -17.07
CA GLY A 15 -13.38 10.77 -17.09
C GLY A 15 -12.52 11.09 -15.86
N ASN A 16 -13.02 12.01 -15.03
CA ASN A 16 -12.33 12.44 -13.81
C ASN A 16 -12.87 11.77 -12.53
N LEU A 17 -13.75 10.78 -12.67
CA LEU A 17 -14.33 10.01 -11.58
C LEU A 17 -13.67 8.63 -11.51
N SER A 18 -13.09 8.29 -10.36
CA SER A 18 -12.55 6.96 -10.08
C SER A 18 -13.29 6.31 -8.91
N THR A 19 -13.71 5.06 -9.08
CA THR A 19 -14.29 4.24 -8.02
C THR A 19 -13.34 3.11 -7.65
N TYR A 20 -12.96 3.02 -6.37
CA TYR A 20 -12.09 1.98 -5.81
C TYR A 20 -12.90 1.08 -4.88
N ARG A 21 -13.10 -0.19 -5.25
CA ARG A 21 -13.90 -1.16 -4.50
C ARG A 21 -13.01 -1.95 -3.51
N TYR A 22 -13.44 -1.96 -2.26
CA TYR A 22 -12.81 -2.73 -1.18
C TYR A 22 -13.55 -4.03 -0.92
N SER A 23 -14.87 -3.99 -1.04
CA SER A 23 -15.78 -5.11 -0.95
C SER A 23 -17.06 -4.78 -1.71
N ASP A 24 -18.01 -5.70 -1.74
CA ASP A 24 -19.35 -5.45 -2.31
C ASP A 24 -20.14 -4.39 -1.54
N ARG A 25 -19.66 -4.01 -0.33
CA ARG A 25 -20.34 -3.05 0.55
C ARG A 25 -19.52 -1.82 0.90
N GLN A 26 -18.28 -1.69 0.42
CA GLN A 26 -17.39 -0.57 0.71
C GLN A 26 -16.63 -0.15 -0.54
N ARG A 27 -16.66 1.15 -0.85
CA ARG A 27 -15.91 1.74 -1.95
C ARG A 27 -15.47 3.16 -1.64
N VAL A 28 -14.40 3.61 -2.26
CA VAL A 28 -14.01 5.01 -2.29
C VAL A 28 -14.34 5.57 -3.67
N VAL A 29 -15.03 6.71 -3.70
CA VAL A 29 -15.23 7.50 -4.91
C VAL A 29 -14.29 8.70 -4.87
N ARG A 30 -13.50 8.88 -5.91
CA ARG A 30 -12.55 9.99 -6.06
C ARG A 30 -12.92 10.81 -7.27
N HIS A 31 -13.05 12.11 -7.07
CA HIS A 31 -13.16 13.10 -8.15
C HIS A 31 -11.83 13.82 -8.27
N ASP A 32 -11.19 13.72 -9.43
CA ASP A 32 -9.99 14.48 -9.74
C ASP A 32 -10.38 15.79 -10.43
N TYR A 33 -9.90 16.91 -9.90
CA TYR A 33 -10.02 18.23 -10.51
C TYR A 33 -8.63 18.66 -10.98
N ARG A 34 -8.57 19.74 -11.77
CA ARG A 34 -7.32 20.23 -12.36
C ARG A 34 -6.19 20.47 -11.34
N ARG A 35 -6.53 20.81 -10.09
CA ARG A 35 -5.56 21.15 -9.02
C ARG A 35 -5.91 20.55 -7.66
N ASP A 36 -6.95 19.74 -7.58
CA ASP A 36 -7.46 19.22 -6.32
C ASP A 36 -8.13 17.87 -6.52
N LYS A 37 -8.45 17.19 -5.42
CA LYS A 37 -9.22 15.94 -5.43
C LYS A 37 -10.21 15.93 -4.28
N SER A 38 -11.39 15.37 -4.54
CA SER A 38 -12.33 15.02 -3.47
C SER A 38 -12.44 13.52 -3.35
N ILE A 39 -12.41 13.03 -2.10
CA ILE A 39 -12.41 11.61 -1.79
C ILE A 39 -13.60 11.33 -0.86
N TYR A 40 -14.46 10.41 -1.28
CA TYR A 40 -15.69 10.04 -0.58
C TYR A 40 -15.68 8.54 -0.30
N PRO A 41 -15.37 8.11 0.93
CA PRO A 41 -15.70 6.77 1.37
C PRO A 41 -17.22 6.58 1.29
N GLN A 42 -17.65 5.42 0.80
CA GLN A 42 -19.06 5.06 0.69
C GLN A 42 -19.27 3.62 1.15
N TYR A 43 -20.40 3.39 1.83
CA TYR A 43 -20.89 2.06 2.16
C TYR A 43 -22.21 1.78 1.44
N PHE A 44 -22.49 0.50 1.17
CA PHE A 44 -23.78 0.08 0.63
C PHE A 44 -24.76 -0.19 1.76
N ASP A 45 -25.78 0.65 1.87
CA ASP A 45 -26.88 0.46 2.79
C ASP A 45 -27.88 -0.56 2.22
N LEU A 46 -28.11 -1.63 2.96
CA LEU A 46 -29.01 -2.71 2.56
C LEU A 46 -30.48 -2.32 2.66
N GLN A 47 -30.81 -1.35 3.53
CA GLN A 47 -32.20 -0.92 3.70
C GLN A 47 -32.64 -0.03 2.52
N SER A 48 -31.89 1.01 2.21
CA SER A 48 -32.17 1.88 1.06
C SER A 48 -31.70 1.32 -0.28
N ARG A 49 -30.91 0.24 -0.28
CA ARG A 49 -30.25 -0.36 -1.47
C ARG A 49 -29.43 0.66 -2.26
N ALA A 50 -28.79 1.59 -1.55
CA ALA A 50 -28.05 2.70 -2.14
C ALA A 50 -26.64 2.82 -1.53
N TRP A 51 -25.74 3.47 -2.29
CA TRP A 51 -24.45 3.88 -1.76
C TRP A 51 -24.59 5.19 -1.00
N VAL A 52 -24.12 5.20 0.25
CA VAL A 52 -24.21 6.34 1.16
C VAL A 52 -22.80 6.82 1.50
N ASN A 53 -22.60 8.15 1.52
CA ASN A 53 -21.33 8.74 1.94
C ASN A 53 -21.05 8.45 3.42
N GLY A 54 -19.83 8.00 3.70
CA GLY A 54 -19.37 7.61 5.03
C GLY A 54 -18.66 6.25 5.02
N ALA A 55 -18.00 5.94 6.13
CA ALA A 55 -17.31 4.66 6.30
C ALA A 55 -18.27 3.48 6.50
N GLY A 56 -19.49 3.74 6.99
CA GLY A 56 -20.41 2.69 7.46
C GLY A 56 -19.89 1.98 8.71
N GLU A 57 -20.52 0.88 9.07
CA GLU A 57 -20.19 0.12 10.29
C GLU A 57 -19.15 -0.99 10.06
N LEU A 58 -18.95 -1.40 8.80
CA LEU A 58 -18.03 -2.48 8.47
C LEU A 58 -16.58 -2.01 8.56
N ALA A 59 -15.72 -2.88 9.09
CA ALA A 59 -14.28 -2.65 9.10
C ALA A 59 -13.73 -2.60 7.66
N TRP A 60 -12.87 -1.64 7.38
CA TRP A 60 -12.25 -1.47 6.06
C TRP A 60 -10.98 -2.28 5.95
N GLN A 61 -10.92 -3.15 4.94
CA GLN A 61 -9.72 -3.90 4.59
C GLN A 61 -8.68 -2.96 3.95
N PRO A 62 -7.38 -3.31 3.95
CA PRO A 62 -6.41 -2.67 3.08
C PRO A 62 -6.83 -2.82 1.61
N TYR A 63 -6.78 -1.71 0.85
CA TYR A 63 -7.07 -1.76 -0.58
C TYR A 63 -6.03 -2.63 -1.28
N GLY A 64 -6.43 -3.38 -2.31
CA GLY A 64 -5.54 -4.29 -3.03
C GLY A 64 -5.38 -5.67 -2.38
N LEU A 65 -5.62 -5.82 -1.08
CA LEU A 65 -5.43 -7.11 -0.37
C LEU A 65 -6.29 -8.24 -0.94
N ALA A 66 -7.48 -7.93 -1.45
CA ALA A 66 -8.37 -8.89 -2.10
C ALA A 66 -7.73 -9.59 -3.31
N ARG A 67 -6.80 -8.93 -4.03
CA ARG A 67 -6.06 -9.52 -5.16
C ARG A 67 -4.99 -10.51 -4.72
N LEU A 68 -4.49 -10.39 -3.49
CA LEU A 68 -3.28 -11.08 -3.09
C LEU A 68 -3.61 -12.44 -2.46
N SER A 69 -2.87 -13.46 -2.88
CA SER A 69 -2.86 -14.79 -2.26
C SER A 69 -1.42 -15.20 -1.94
N PRO A 70 -1.18 -15.90 -0.82
CA PRO A 70 0.18 -16.27 -0.43
C PRO A 70 0.83 -17.12 -1.52
N TYR A 71 2.08 -16.82 -1.85
CA TYR A 71 2.90 -17.69 -2.68
C TYR A 71 3.63 -18.70 -1.77
N PRO A 72 3.75 -19.99 -2.14
CA PRO A 72 4.37 -21.03 -1.32
C PRO A 72 5.91 -20.90 -1.18
N GLY A 73 6.46 -19.73 -1.47
CA GLY A 73 7.88 -19.43 -1.33
C GLY A 73 8.23 -18.91 0.07
N ALA A 74 9.53 -18.69 0.29
CA ALA A 74 10.06 -18.34 1.61
C ALA A 74 9.55 -17.00 2.21
N VAL A 75 9.20 -16.03 1.36
CA VAL A 75 8.68 -14.72 1.80
C VAL A 75 7.85 -14.08 0.69
N ASN A 76 6.70 -13.52 1.05
CA ASN A 76 5.85 -12.68 0.21
C ASN A 76 6.24 -11.21 0.39
N ILE A 77 6.76 -10.56 -0.65
CA ILE A 77 7.07 -9.12 -0.63
C ILE A 77 5.81 -8.37 -1.03
N VAL A 78 5.36 -7.42 -0.22
CA VAL A 78 4.19 -6.59 -0.50
C VAL A 78 4.58 -5.13 -0.40
N LEU A 79 4.28 -4.34 -1.42
CA LEU A 79 4.49 -2.91 -1.41
C LEU A 79 3.33 -2.20 -0.68
N LEU A 80 3.65 -1.33 0.25
CA LEU A 80 2.73 -0.40 0.85
C LEU A 80 2.93 0.98 0.21
N VAL A 81 1.86 1.52 -0.38
CA VAL A 81 1.79 2.88 -0.94
C VAL A 81 0.65 3.65 -0.29
N GLU A 82 0.61 4.97 -0.44
CA GLU A 82 -0.34 5.79 0.31
C GLU A 82 -1.79 5.71 -0.19
N GLY A 83 -2.00 5.73 -1.51
CA GLY A 83 -3.34 5.84 -2.10
C GLY A 83 -3.75 4.72 -3.05
N GLN A 84 -5.06 4.60 -3.30
CA GLN A 84 -5.62 3.55 -4.16
C GLN A 84 -5.12 3.66 -5.60
N LYS A 85 -4.97 4.89 -6.13
CA LYS A 85 -4.37 5.14 -7.45
C LYS A 85 -2.96 4.53 -7.53
N CYS A 86 -2.16 4.71 -6.49
CA CYS A 86 -0.81 4.16 -6.41
C CYS A 86 -0.81 2.63 -6.41
N VAL A 87 -1.80 2.00 -5.75
CA VAL A 87 -2.00 0.54 -5.79
C VAL A 87 -2.33 0.06 -7.20
N GLU A 88 -3.20 0.77 -7.93
CA GLU A 88 -3.54 0.41 -9.32
C GLU A 88 -2.33 0.57 -10.26
N ILE A 89 -1.53 1.62 -10.07
CA ILE A 89 -0.27 1.81 -10.80
C ILE A 89 0.69 0.66 -10.50
N ALA A 90 0.91 0.33 -9.23
CA ALA A 90 1.76 -0.80 -8.85
C ALA A 90 1.26 -2.13 -9.46
N HIS A 91 -0.05 -2.36 -9.43
CA HIS A 91 -0.68 -3.52 -10.03
C HIS A 91 -0.44 -3.60 -11.54
N SER A 92 -0.55 -2.49 -12.27
CA SER A 92 -0.24 -2.42 -13.71
C SER A 92 1.23 -2.74 -14.03
N ARG A 93 2.11 -2.61 -13.03
CA ARG A 93 3.54 -2.92 -13.11
C ARG A 93 3.90 -4.26 -12.46
N HIS A 94 2.90 -5.12 -12.24
CA HIS A 94 3.01 -6.44 -11.63
C HIS A 94 3.59 -6.44 -10.21
N ILE A 95 3.51 -5.31 -9.51
CA ILE A 95 3.90 -5.21 -8.10
C ILE A 95 2.68 -5.52 -7.22
N PRO A 96 2.76 -6.52 -6.33
CA PRO A 96 1.75 -6.73 -5.30
C PRO A 96 1.77 -5.57 -4.31
N ALA A 97 0.70 -4.78 -4.30
CA ALA A 97 0.62 -3.58 -3.50
C ALA A 97 -0.69 -3.48 -2.72
N VAL A 98 -0.62 -2.79 -1.59
CA VAL A 98 -1.77 -2.41 -0.77
C VAL A 98 -1.64 -0.96 -0.31
N CYS A 99 -2.75 -0.35 0.09
CA CYS A 99 -2.75 0.90 0.86
C CYS A 99 -3.71 0.79 2.06
N LEU A 100 -3.44 1.56 3.11
CA LEU A 100 -4.27 1.56 4.33
C LEU A 100 -5.37 2.63 4.28
N GLU A 101 -5.40 3.48 3.26
CA GLU A 101 -6.30 4.62 3.19
C GLU A 101 -7.77 4.18 3.18
N ALA A 102 -8.57 4.74 4.08
CA ALA A 102 -10.05 4.64 4.09
C ALA A 102 -10.70 5.69 5.02
N GLY A 103 -10.01 6.80 5.31
CA GLY A 103 -10.53 7.89 6.15
C GLY A 103 -10.16 7.85 7.65
N ASP A 104 -9.74 6.69 8.18
CA ASP A 104 -9.22 6.58 9.55
C ASP A 104 -7.78 6.04 9.57
N TYR A 105 -6.90 6.81 10.23
CA TYR A 105 -5.48 6.52 10.47
C TYR A 105 -5.16 6.47 11.97
N SER A 106 -6.16 6.27 12.82
CA SER A 106 -5.91 5.97 14.22
C SER A 106 -4.98 4.76 14.33
N TYR A 107 -4.18 4.77 15.39
CA TYR A 107 -3.20 3.73 15.68
C TYR A 107 -3.80 2.32 15.66
N GLY A 108 -4.97 2.14 16.29
CA GLY A 108 -5.69 0.86 16.32
C GLY A 108 -6.15 0.41 14.94
N THR A 109 -6.62 1.33 14.09
CA THR A 109 -7.02 1.01 12.71
C THR A 109 -5.83 0.62 11.84
N ILE A 110 -4.67 1.27 11.99
CA ILE A 110 -3.45 0.88 11.29
C ILE A 110 -3.00 -0.53 11.74
N GLU A 111 -2.97 -0.78 13.05
CA GLU A 111 -2.61 -2.09 13.63
C GLU A 111 -3.48 -3.22 13.06
N VAL A 112 -4.81 -3.08 13.15
CA VAL A 112 -5.77 -4.09 12.63
C VAL A 112 -5.55 -4.35 11.13
N LYS A 113 -5.29 -3.30 10.34
CA LYS A 113 -5.04 -3.44 8.91
C LYS A 113 -3.73 -4.17 8.63
N LEU A 114 -2.68 -3.91 9.39
CA LEU A 114 -1.40 -4.62 9.25
C LEU A 114 -1.54 -6.10 9.63
N GLU A 115 -2.26 -6.41 10.70
CA GLU A 115 -2.57 -7.80 11.09
C GLU A 115 -3.37 -8.56 10.02
N GLN A 116 -4.29 -7.89 9.33
CA GLN A 116 -5.03 -8.48 8.21
C GLN A 116 -4.11 -8.85 7.05
N ILE A 117 -3.13 -8.01 6.71
CA ILE A 117 -2.13 -8.29 5.66
C ILE A 117 -1.27 -9.47 6.09
N GLU A 118 -0.73 -9.43 7.32
CA GLU A 118 0.14 -10.49 7.84
C GLU A 118 -0.58 -11.84 7.84
N ARG A 119 -1.77 -11.91 8.45
CA ARG A 119 -2.56 -13.15 8.55
C ARG A 119 -2.83 -13.77 7.19
N LYS A 120 -2.99 -12.96 6.13
CA LYS A 120 -3.27 -13.46 4.78
C LYS A 120 -2.02 -13.92 4.03
N LEU A 121 -0.87 -13.28 4.25
CA LEU A 121 0.31 -13.41 3.36
C LEU A 121 1.55 -13.99 4.05
N LYS A 122 1.50 -14.30 5.35
CA LYS A 122 2.64 -14.85 6.09
C LYS A 122 3.19 -16.13 5.43
N PRO A 123 4.53 -16.30 5.32
CA PRO A 123 5.59 -15.35 5.71
C PRO A 123 5.71 -14.18 4.73
N MET A 124 5.95 -12.96 5.24
CA MET A 124 5.98 -11.74 4.41
C MET A 124 7.00 -10.68 4.84
N LEU A 125 7.29 -9.75 3.93
CA LEU A 125 8.02 -8.50 4.13
C LEU A 125 7.19 -7.34 3.57
N LEU A 126 6.92 -6.33 4.38
CA LEU A 126 6.21 -5.12 3.96
C LEU A 126 7.22 -4.06 3.53
N ALA A 127 7.32 -3.80 2.23
CA ALA A 127 8.14 -2.71 1.69
C ALA A 127 7.30 -1.42 1.68
N ILE A 128 7.69 -0.40 2.42
CA ILE A 128 6.92 0.84 2.58
C ILE A 128 7.52 1.93 1.69
N LEU A 129 6.74 2.44 0.74
CA LEU A 129 7.13 3.53 -0.15
C LEU A 129 6.30 4.78 0.18
N PRO A 130 6.89 5.78 0.87
CA PRO A 130 6.21 7.06 1.10
C PRO A 130 6.15 7.91 -0.18
N ASP A 131 5.20 8.83 -0.23
CA ASP A 131 5.26 9.97 -1.15
C ASP A 131 6.45 10.86 -0.77
N ASN A 132 7.01 11.58 -1.75
CA ASN A 132 8.16 12.46 -1.54
C ASN A 132 7.76 13.80 -0.94
N ASP A 133 7.15 13.77 0.23
CA ASP A 133 6.84 14.94 1.04
C ASP A 133 6.81 14.59 2.54
N THR A 134 6.79 15.63 3.38
CA THR A 134 6.83 15.49 4.84
C THR A 134 5.68 14.64 5.39
N ALA A 135 4.48 14.76 4.83
CA ALA A 135 3.32 14.02 5.32
C ALA A 135 3.47 12.53 5.04
N GLY A 136 3.97 12.18 3.85
CA GLY A 136 4.23 10.81 3.46
C GLY A 136 5.29 10.13 4.32
N TYR A 137 6.42 10.81 4.57
CA TYR A 137 7.46 10.27 5.46
C TYR A 137 6.97 10.10 6.91
N ILE A 138 6.17 11.03 7.44
CA ILE A 138 5.59 10.92 8.80
C ILE A 138 4.69 9.69 8.88
N ARG A 139 3.77 9.53 7.93
CA ARG A 139 2.82 8.41 7.88
C ARG A 139 3.54 7.07 7.73
N ALA A 140 4.51 6.98 6.82
CA ALA A 140 5.29 5.77 6.62
C ALA A 140 6.07 5.38 7.90
N THR A 141 6.65 6.37 8.59
CA THR A 141 7.35 6.14 9.86
C THR A 141 6.40 5.64 10.96
N GLU A 142 5.19 6.18 11.04
CA GLU A 142 4.17 5.72 11.99
C GLU A 142 3.78 4.25 11.72
N ILE A 143 3.50 3.93 10.45
CA ILE A 143 3.17 2.56 10.03
C ILE A 143 4.31 1.60 10.34
N ASP A 144 5.57 1.99 10.05
CA ASP A 144 6.76 1.19 10.38
C ASP A 144 6.90 0.93 11.88
N ARG A 145 6.66 1.94 12.73
CA ARG A 145 6.67 1.78 14.19
C ARG A 145 5.61 0.78 14.67
N ILE A 146 4.39 0.89 14.14
CA ILE A 146 3.28 -0.01 14.51
C ILE A 146 3.59 -1.44 14.06
N ALA A 147 4.05 -1.61 12.82
CA ALA A 147 4.44 -2.90 12.26
C ALA A 147 5.54 -3.58 13.09
N LYS A 148 6.60 -2.85 13.46
CA LYS A 148 7.68 -3.37 14.31
C LYS A 148 7.19 -3.83 15.68
N ARG A 149 6.26 -3.08 16.29
CA ARG A 149 5.68 -3.45 17.59
C ARG A 149 4.88 -4.75 17.53
N ILE A 150 4.16 -5.02 16.44
CA ILE A 150 3.44 -6.29 16.24
C ILE A 150 4.33 -7.41 15.65
N GLY A 151 5.63 -7.15 15.45
CA GLY A 151 6.57 -8.13 14.92
C GLY A 151 6.50 -8.36 13.41
N LEU A 152 5.82 -7.49 12.66
CA LEU A 152 5.73 -7.56 11.21
C LEU A 152 7.03 -7.03 10.56
N PRO A 153 7.75 -7.83 9.75
CA PRO A 153 8.96 -7.36 9.08
C PRO A 153 8.66 -6.26 8.05
N THR A 154 9.38 -5.15 8.17
CA THR A 154 9.26 -3.99 7.27
C THR A 154 10.59 -3.63 6.60
N LEU A 155 10.50 -2.97 5.45
CA LEU A 155 11.60 -2.28 4.79
C LEU A 155 11.12 -0.91 4.33
N MET A 156 11.67 0.17 4.92
CA MET A 156 11.41 1.53 4.45
C MET A 156 12.20 1.79 3.17
N LEU A 157 11.51 2.16 2.10
CA LEU A 157 12.12 2.55 0.84
C LEU A 157 12.36 4.06 0.82
N ALA A 158 13.47 4.48 0.20
CA ALA A 158 13.78 5.90 0.00
C ALA A 158 13.39 6.31 -1.42
N PRO A 159 12.31 7.10 -1.62
CA PRO A 159 11.83 7.49 -2.95
C PRO A 159 12.93 8.07 -3.84
N LEU A 160 13.77 8.96 -3.30
CA LEU A 160 14.87 9.60 -4.03
C LEU A 160 16.05 8.67 -4.39
N ARG A 161 16.16 7.50 -3.74
CA ARG A 161 17.12 6.48 -4.19
C ARG A 161 16.58 5.68 -5.37
N ILE A 162 15.25 5.59 -5.50
CA ILE A 162 14.59 4.88 -6.60
C ILE A 162 14.48 5.81 -7.81
N GLU A 163 14.06 7.05 -7.59
CA GLU A 163 13.90 8.07 -8.62
C GLU A 163 14.55 9.38 -8.14
N PRO A 164 15.83 9.61 -8.46
CA PRO A 164 16.56 10.79 -8.00
C PRO A 164 15.98 12.13 -8.47
N GLN A 165 15.23 12.13 -9.57
CA GLN A 165 14.58 13.32 -10.11
C GLN A 165 13.13 13.50 -9.61
N LEU A 166 12.70 12.70 -8.65
CA LEU A 166 11.35 12.75 -8.11
C LEU A 166 11.09 14.12 -7.47
N LYS A 167 10.05 14.80 -7.96
CA LYS A 167 9.66 16.12 -7.47
C LYS A 167 9.07 16.02 -6.07
N LEU A 168 9.00 17.17 -5.38
CA LEU A 168 8.26 17.29 -4.12
C LEU A 168 6.79 16.89 -4.35
N LYS A 169 6.21 16.10 -3.43
CA LYS A 169 4.89 15.45 -3.55
C LYS A 169 4.79 14.41 -4.67
N GLY A 170 5.93 13.97 -5.21
CA GLY A 170 5.95 12.88 -6.18
C GLY A 170 5.71 11.54 -5.50
N ASP A 171 5.01 10.65 -6.20
CA ASP A 171 4.66 9.30 -5.77
C ASP A 171 5.12 8.28 -6.83
N ILE A 172 4.65 7.03 -6.72
CA ILE A 172 4.98 5.95 -7.67
C ILE A 172 4.61 6.25 -9.13
N GLU A 173 3.64 7.14 -9.38
CA GLU A 173 3.25 7.58 -10.73
C GLU A 173 4.45 8.16 -11.48
N GLN A 174 5.27 8.97 -10.81
CA GLN A 174 6.45 9.59 -11.41
C GLN A 174 7.73 8.73 -11.32
N MET A 175 7.61 7.44 -10.93
CA MET A 175 8.71 6.47 -10.90
C MET A 175 8.54 5.41 -12.00
N PRO A 176 8.74 5.72 -13.30
CA PRO A 176 8.41 4.83 -14.41
C PRO A 176 9.21 3.51 -14.40
N ASN A 177 10.40 3.52 -13.81
CA ASN A 177 11.28 2.34 -13.74
C ASN A 177 10.99 1.42 -12.54
N LEU A 178 10.08 1.79 -11.65
CA LEU A 178 9.69 0.95 -10.52
C LEU A 178 8.67 -0.11 -10.96
N ASN A 179 9.14 -1.35 -11.11
CA ASN A 179 8.37 -2.55 -11.46
C ASN A 179 8.74 -3.72 -10.52
N ASP A 180 8.16 -4.87 -10.76
CA ASP A 180 8.37 -6.11 -10.01
C ASP A 180 9.87 -6.49 -9.90
N ARG A 181 10.63 -6.40 -11.00
CA ARG A 181 12.06 -6.75 -11.00
C ARG A 181 12.89 -5.75 -10.22
N THR A 182 12.67 -4.45 -10.45
CA THR A 182 13.46 -3.41 -9.79
C THR A 182 13.17 -3.34 -8.29
N LEU A 183 11.92 -3.53 -7.86
CA LEU A 183 11.59 -3.62 -6.44
C LEU A 183 12.26 -4.84 -5.77
N ILE A 184 12.27 -6.03 -6.40
CA ILE A 184 13.03 -7.18 -5.87
C ILE A 184 14.51 -6.84 -5.72
N GLN A 185 15.09 -6.16 -6.71
CA GLN A 185 16.51 -5.80 -6.68
C GLN A 185 16.81 -4.85 -5.52
N ILE A 186 16.01 -3.79 -5.36
CA ILE A 186 16.10 -2.84 -4.24
C ILE A 186 16.02 -3.56 -2.89
N VAL A 187 15.07 -4.49 -2.73
CA VAL A 187 14.91 -5.28 -1.50
C VAL A 187 16.16 -6.12 -1.23
N LYS A 188 16.70 -6.80 -2.25
CA LYS A 188 17.91 -7.62 -2.12
C LYS A 188 19.11 -6.79 -1.70
N ASP A 189 19.29 -5.61 -2.29
CA ASP A 189 20.44 -4.76 -2.01
C ASP A 189 20.36 -4.18 -0.59
N ASN A 190 19.18 -3.74 -0.15
CA ASN A 190 18.97 -3.30 1.25
C ASN A 190 19.22 -4.44 2.25
N LEU A 191 18.83 -5.67 1.94
CA LEU A 191 19.08 -6.82 2.81
C LEU A 191 20.57 -7.22 2.85
N LYS A 192 21.34 -6.95 1.79
CA LYS A 192 22.80 -7.15 1.78
C LYS A 192 23.50 -6.07 2.58
N GLU A 193 23.18 -4.80 2.34
CA GLU A 193 23.76 -3.67 3.08
C GLU A 193 23.56 -3.81 4.59
N ASN A 194 22.36 -4.21 5.03
CA ASN A 194 22.08 -4.46 6.45
C ASN A 194 22.82 -5.67 7.05
N LYS A 195 23.32 -6.61 6.23
CA LYS A 195 24.19 -7.71 6.70
C LYS A 195 25.64 -7.24 6.86
N THR A 196 26.11 -6.29 6.05
CA THR A 196 27.49 -5.78 6.12
C THR A 196 27.77 -5.02 7.43
N TRP A 197 26.75 -4.40 8.04
CA TRP A 197 26.86 -3.78 9.37
C TRP A 197 26.77 -4.76 10.55
N LYS A 198 26.44 -6.03 10.30
CA LYS A 198 26.40 -7.09 11.34
C LYS A 198 27.71 -7.86 11.48
N ILE A 199 28.75 -7.50 10.72
CA ILE A 199 30.10 -8.04 10.86
C ILE A 199 31.01 -6.90 11.32
N GLN A 200 30.85 -6.46 12.55
CA GLN A 200 32.01 -5.99 13.32
C GLN A 200 32.19 -6.95 14.49
N PRO A 201 33.30 -7.71 14.55
CA PRO A 201 33.62 -8.48 15.73
C PRO A 201 33.80 -7.49 16.88
N LYS A 202 33.07 -7.72 17.96
CA LYS A 202 33.42 -7.10 19.25
C LYS A 202 34.83 -7.56 19.59
N ILE A 203 35.77 -6.62 19.63
CA ILE A 203 37.01 -6.76 20.38
C ILE A 203 36.65 -6.51 21.85
#